data_AF-A0A3M1LN62-F1
#
_entry.id   AF-A0A3M1LN62-F1
#
_cell.length_a   1.000
_cell.length_b   1.000
_cell.length_c   1.000
_cell.angle_alpha   90.00
_cell.angle_beta   90.00
_cell.angle_gamma   90.00
#
_symmetry.space_group_name_H-M   'P 1'
#
loop_
_entity.id
_entity.type
_entity.pdbx_description
1 polymer ?
#
loop_
_entity_poly.entity_id
_entity_poly.type
_entity_poly.pdbx_seq_one_letter_code
_entity_poly.pdbx_strand_id
1 'polypeptide(L)'
;GGPPTVEAPAEADFLITDLQHLPPELHAEALKRYQPYRDFDRYPPVYYYRVMYSRGYRVIQYWFFYAYNDWGTGHDGINDHEGDWETVFVFLRGDRPAYVAYSAHIGSPGRAAWNDSVLEKRFRNHPVVYVGCGSHANYLRPGPHPIPILSVKDHAYGNSAVAIGPGTGVPWGRPVNLEQQPWALNYAGAWGALVKKWGASWLVPGAQAPVGPAWHLEPWETPVAWAGIPY
;
A
#
# COMPACT_ATOMS: atom_id res chain seq x y z
N GLY A 1 37.15 -42.60 -11.97
CA GLY A 1 36.55 -41.51 -11.18
C GLY A 1 35.24 -41.15 -11.82
N GLY A 2 34.13 -41.36 -11.11
CA GLY A 2 32.82 -40.87 -11.55
C GLY A 2 32.73 -39.35 -11.36
N PRO A 3 31.85 -38.65 -12.10
CA PRO A 3 31.66 -37.22 -11.94
C PRO A 3 31.16 -36.91 -10.51
N PRO A 4 31.53 -35.77 -9.93
CA PRO A 4 31.04 -35.38 -8.62
C PRO A 4 29.53 -35.14 -8.71
N THR A 5 28.77 -35.86 -7.88
CA THR A 5 27.38 -35.54 -7.60
C THR A 5 27.35 -34.22 -6.84
N VAL A 6 26.95 -33.15 -7.53
CA VAL A 6 26.55 -31.91 -6.86
C VAL A 6 25.19 -32.19 -6.24
N GLU A 7 25.16 -32.37 -4.91
CA GLU A 7 23.90 -32.34 -4.19
C GLU A 7 23.24 -30.99 -4.44
N ALA A 8 22.03 -31.00 -4.97
CA ALA A 8 21.20 -29.80 -4.97
C ALA A 8 21.05 -29.36 -3.51
N PRO A 9 21.19 -28.05 -3.21
CA PRO A 9 20.96 -27.58 -1.85
C PRO A 9 19.56 -28.03 -1.42
N ALA A 10 19.45 -28.63 -0.24
CA ALA A 10 18.17 -28.97 0.35
C ALA A 10 17.27 -27.73 0.26
N GLU A 11 16.08 -27.86 -0.33
CA GLU A 11 15.07 -26.81 -0.22
C GLU A 11 14.84 -26.61 1.27
N ALA A 12 15.44 -25.55 1.82
CA ALA A 12 15.17 -25.11 3.16
C ALA A 12 13.73 -24.61 3.13
N ASP A 13 12.79 -25.51 3.45
CA ASP A 13 11.44 -25.17 3.86
C ASP A 13 11.59 -24.29 5.12
N PHE A 14 11.82 -22.98 4.91
CA PHE A 14 11.77 -21.98 5.96
C PHE A 14 10.32 -21.89 6.45
N LEU A 15 9.99 -22.72 7.43
CA LEU A 15 8.72 -22.65 8.16
C LEU A 15 8.76 -21.41 9.06
N ILE A 16 8.25 -20.29 8.56
CA ILE A 16 8.10 -19.04 9.32
C ILE A 16 6.86 -19.20 10.19
N THR A 17 7.03 -19.52 11.47
CA THR A 17 5.93 -19.77 12.42
C THR A 17 5.37 -18.50 13.06
N ASP A 18 6.01 -17.35 12.80
CA ASP A 18 5.60 -16.04 13.27
C ASP A 18 5.02 -15.25 12.09
N LEU A 19 3.68 -15.12 12.03
CA LEU A 19 3.02 -14.34 10.97
C LEU A 19 3.26 -12.83 11.14
N GLN A 20 3.63 -12.39 12.35
CA GLN A 20 3.88 -10.98 12.63
C GLN A 20 5.25 -10.57 12.09
N HIS A 21 6.24 -11.46 12.17
CA HIS A 21 7.62 -11.12 11.85
C HIS A 21 8.20 -12.00 10.73
N LEU A 22 8.69 -11.36 9.66
CA LEU A 22 9.56 -12.07 8.72
C LEU A 22 10.87 -12.49 9.43
N PRO A 23 11.52 -13.60 9.00
CA PRO A 23 12.84 -13.95 9.48
C PRO A 23 13.79 -12.75 9.48
N PRO A 24 14.58 -12.55 10.55
CA PRO A 24 15.50 -11.43 10.65
C PRO A 24 16.45 -11.32 9.45
N GLU A 25 16.82 -12.44 8.82
CA GLU A 25 17.69 -12.45 7.64
C GLU A 25 16.99 -11.86 6.40
N LEU A 26 15.70 -12.15 6.20
CA LEU A 26 14.91 -11.58 5.11
C LEU A 26 14.67 -10.09 5.32
N HIS A 27 14.36 -9.69 6.56
CA HIS A 27 14.23 -8.28 6.91
C HIS A 27 15.56 -7.53 6.69
N ALA A 28 16.68 -8.07 7.17
CA ALA A 28 17.99 -7.45 7.00
C ALA A 28 18.39 -7.29 5.52
N GLU A 29 18.14 -8.30 4.69
CA GLU A 29 18.43 -8.22 3.26
C GLU A 29 17.50 -7.23 2.55
N ALA A 30 16.22 -7.17 2.91
CA ALA A 30 15.29 -6.16 2.39
C ALA A 30 15.73 -4.74 2.77
N LEU A 31 16.10 -4.50 4.02
CA LEU A 31 16.61 -3.19 4.45
C LEU A 31 17.86 -2.78 3.68
N LYS A 32 18.81 -3.71 3.50
CA LYS A 32 20.03 -3.48 2.73
C LYS A 32 19.72 -3.18 1.26
N ARG A 33 18.82 -3.95 0.66
CA ARG A 33 18.39 -3.80 -0.74
C ARG A 33 17.71 -2.46 -0.98
N TYR A 34 16.84 -2.02 -0.06
CA TYR A 34 16.02 -0.84 -0.26
C TYR A 34 16.62 0.45 0.33
N GLN A 35 17.68 0.35 1.15
CA GLN A 35 18.36 1.51 1.74
C GLN A 35 18.67 2.63 0.74
N PRO A 36 19.17 2.37 -0.48
CA PRO A 36 19.53 3.43 -1.41
C PRO A 36 18.34 4.29 -1.84
N TYR A 37 17.12 3.76 -1.84
CA TYR A 37 15.91 4.48 -2.25
C TYR A 37 15.39 5.46 -1.20
N ARG A 38 16.05 5.56 -0.03
CA ARG A 38 15.79 6.61 0.97
C ARG A 38 16.41 7.95 0.59
N ASP A 39 17.32 7.98 -0.38
CA ASP A 39 17.83 9.21 -1.00
C ASP A 39 16.80 9.73 -2.00
N PHE A 40 15.89 10.59 -1.55
CA PHE A 40 14.82 11.14 -2.40
C PHE A 40 15.31 12.16 -3.44
N ASP A 41 16.51 12.70 -3.30
CA ASP A 41 17.09 13.57 -4.34
C ASP A 41 17.52 12.72 -5.55
N ARG A 42 18.08 11.53 -5.29
CA ARG A 42 18.45 10.57 -6.32
C ARG A 42 17.28 9.74 -6.83
N TYR A 43 16.37 9.36 -5.94
CA TYR A 43 15.21 8.50 -6.20
C TYR A 43 13.93 9.18 -5.70
N PRO A 44 13.44 10.20 -6.41
CA PRO A 44 12.25 10.92 -5.97
C PRO A 44 11.05 9.97 -5.88
N PRO A 45 10.24 10.06 -4.80
CA PRO A 45 9.07 9.22 -4.66
C PRO A 45 8.10 9.47 -5.82
N VAL A 46 7.48 8.42 -6.34
CA VAL A 46 6.50 8.51 -7.41
C VAL A 46 5.16 7.95 -6.94
N TYR A 47 4.08 8.57 -7.39
CA TYR A 47 2.78 7.94 -7.36
C TYR A 47 2.41 7.42 -8.73
N TYR A 48 1.59 6.39 -8.73
CA TYR A 48 1.01 5.80 -9.92
C TYR A 48 -0.44 6.22 -10.01
N TYR A 49 -0.99 6.28 -11.22
CA TYR A 49 -2.37 6.67 -11.39
C TYR A 49 -3.07 5.98 -12.54
N ARG A 50 -4.39 5.97 -12.45
CA ARG A 50 -5.32 5.60 -13.51
C ARG A 50 -6.51 6.56 -13.48
N VAL A 51 -7.08 6.88 -14.63
CA VAL A 51 -8.30 7.69 -14.71
C VAL A 51 -9.38 6.89 -15.43
N MET A 52 -10.54 6.76 -14.80
CA MET A 52 -11.66 6.00 -15.39
C MET A 52 -13.00 6.69 -15.13
N TYR A 53 -14.06 6.22 -15.80
CA TYR A 53 -15.42 6.59 -15.47
C TYR A 53 -16.12 5.42 -14.77
N SER A 54 -16.81 5.70 -13.66
CA SER A 54 -17.57 4.71 -12.92
C SER A 54 -18.80 5.36 -12.31
N ARG A 55 -19.99 4.80 -12.61
CA ARG A 55 -21.29 5.19 -12.03
C ARG A 55 -21.50 6.72 -11.91
N GLY A 56 -21.25 7.45 -13.01
CA GLY A 56 -21.45 8.92 -13.07
C GLY A 56 -20.30 9.77 -12.53
N TYR A 57 -19.20 9.16 -12.09
CA TYR A 57 -17.99 9.87 -11.64
C TYR A 57 -16.84 9.65 -12.62
N ARG A 58 -16.03 10.70 -12.82
CA ARG A 58 -14.65 10.54 -13.30
C ARG A 58 -13.79 10.27 -12.06
N VAL A 59 -13.19 9.09 -11.99
CA VAL A 59 -12.39 8.64 -10.84
C VAL A 59 -10.92 8.74 -11.20
N ILE A 60 -10.16 9.45 -10.37
CA ILE A 60 -8.70 9.43 -10.41
C ILE A 60 -8.26 8.48 -9.31
N GLN A 61 -7.71 7.34 -9.72
CA GLN A 61 -7.14 6.36 -8.82
C GLN A 61 -5.66 6.69 -8.61
N TYR A 62 -5.24 7.02 -7.39
CA TYR A 62 -3.83 7.14 -7.02
C TYR A 62 -3.39 5.86 -6.31
N TRP A 63 -2.24 5.34 -6.71
CA TRP A 63 -1.64 4.13 -6.17
C TRP A 63 -0.22 4.43 -5.69
N PHE A 64 0.13 3.89 -4.55
CA PHE A 64 1.41 4.07 -3.88
C PHE A 64 2.04 2.70 -3.65
N PHE A 65 3.32 2.57 -3.99
CA PHE A 65 4.07 1.36 -3.73
C PHE A 65 5.10 1.64 -2.64
N TYR A 66 5.07 0.83 -1.59
CA TYR A 66 6.10 0.81 -0.56
C TYR A 66 6.93 -0.45 -0.73
N ALA A 67 8.25 -0.32 -0.62
CA ALA A 67 9.13 -1.45 -0.89
C ALA A 67 9.06 -2.53 0.20
N TYR A 68 8.69 -2.17 1.42
CA TYR A 68 8.66 -3.07 2.57
C TYR A 68 7.69 -2.56 3.63
N ASN A 69 6.81 -3.44 4.10
CA ASN A 69 5.91 -3.29 5.24
C ASN A 69 6.54 -3.98 6.45
N ASP A 70 6.84 -3.20 7.49
CA ASP A 70 7.42 -3.64 8.76
C ASP A 70 6.43 -3.44 9.92
N TRP A 71 5.12 -3.58 9.66
CA TRP A 71 4.09 -3.30 10.67
C TRP A 71 4.24 -4.19 11.91
N GLY A 72 4.54 -5.47 11.73
CA GLY A 72 4.78 -6.40 12.84
C GLY A 72 6.06 -6.07 13.59
N THR A 73 7.21 -6.05 12.90
CA THR A 73 8.52 -5.89 13.57
C THR A 73 8.73 -4.49 14.14
N GLY A 74 8.23 -3.45 13.47
CA GLY A 74 8.48 -2.06 13.83
C GLY A 74 7.40 -1.39 14.68
N HIS A 75 6.16 -1.91 14.64
CA HIS A 75 4.98 -1.10 14.96
C HIS A 75 3.82 -1.87 15.64
N ASP A 76 4.12 -2.98 16.33
CA ASP A 76 3.14 -3.79 17.09
C ASP A 76 1.94 -4.28 16.26
N GLY A 77 2.16 -4.43 14.96
CA GLY A 77 1.19 -4.90 13.98
C GLY A 77 1.08 -6.42 13.88
N ILE A 78 0.61 -6.87 12.72
CA ILE A 78 0.31 -8.30 12.51
C ILE A 78 1.08 -8.96 11.38
N ASN A 79 1.91 -8.21 10.65
CA ASN A 79 2.63 -8.73 9.49
C ASN A 79 3.84 -7.87 9.11
N ASP A 80 4.82 -8.53 8.53
CA ASP A 80 5.81 -7.91 7.68
C ASP A 80 5.71 -8.51 6.27
N HIS A 81 5.93 -7.70 5.24
CA HIS A 81 6.07 -8.21 3.87
C HIS A 81 6.85 -7.27 2.96
N GLU A 82 7.56 -7.85 1.99
CA GLU A 82 8.08 -7.09 0.87
C GLU A 82 6.94 -6.62 -0.04
N GLY A 83 7.04 -5.36 -0.46
CA GLY A 83 6.06 -4.68 -1.29
C GLY A 83 4.76 -4.38 -0.57
N ASP A 84 4.20 -3.21 -0.84
CA ASP A 84 2.88 -2.83 -0.36
C ASP A 84 2.20 -1.92 -1.38
N TRP A 85 0.97 -2.24 -1.76
CA TRP A 85 0.19 -1.44 -2.71
C TRP A 85 -1.00 -0.85 -2.01
N GLU A 86 -0.99 0.47 -1.91
CA GLU A 86 -1.97 1.26 -1.18
C GLU A 86 -2.59 2.31 -2.08
N THR A 87 -3.81 2.75 -1.78
CA THR A 87 -4.58 3.57 -2.72
C THR A 87 -5.44 4.67 -2.11
N VAL A 88 -5.50 5.79 -2.83
CA VAL A 88 -6.39 6.92 -2.55
C VAL A 88 -7.10 7.32 -3.83
N PHE A 89 -8.43 7.36 -3.81
CA PHE A 89 -9.23 7.70 -4.98
C PHE A 89 -9.89 9.07 -4.80
N VAL A 90 -9.83 9.91 -5.85
CA VAL A 90 -10.61 11.15 -5.94
C VAL A 90 -11.72 10.98 -6.96
N PHE A 91 -12.95 11.24 -6.54
CA PHE A 91 -14.15 11.09 -7.36
C PHE A 91 -14.65 12.45 -7.80
N LEU A 92 -14.74 12.69 -9.10
CA LEU A 92 -15.19 13.95 -9.67
C LEU A 92 -16.58 13.81 -10.29
N ARG A 93 -17.43 14.81 -10.06
CA ARG A 93 -18.66 15.03 -10.85
C ARG A 93 -18.38 16.16 -11.85
N GLY A 94 -18.31 15.81 -13.13
CA GLY A 94 -17.71 16.70 -14.14
C GLY A 94 -16.25 16.97 -13.78
N ASP A 95 -15.88 18.25 -13.70
CA ASP A 95 -14.51 18.68 -13.34
C ASP A 95 -14.35 19.05 -11.85
N ARG A 96 -15.39 18.82 -11.02
CA ARG A 96 -15.35 19.16 -9.59
C ARG A 96 -15.18 17.92 -8.73
N PRO A 97 -14.22 17.90 -7.79
CA PRO A 97 -14.10 16.80 -6.84
C PRO A 97 -15.31 16.78 -5.89
N ALA A 98 -15.83 15.59 -5.65
CA ALA A 98 -17.05 15.33 -4.87
C ALA A 98 -16.77 14.46 -3.65
N TYR A 99 -15.90 13.45 -3.78
CA TYR A 99 -15.50 12.57 -2.69
C TYR A 99 -14.03 12.18 -2.81
N VAL A 100 -13.48 11.70 -1.71
CA VAL A 100 -12.19 11.01 -1.65
C VAL A 100 -12.37 9.74 -0.81
N ALA A 101 -11.65 8.67 -1.17
CA ALA A 101 -11.59 7.43 -0.41
C ALA A 101 -10.13 6.98 -0.24
N TYR A 102 -9.84 6.37 0.91
CA TYR A 102 -8.51 5.96 1.36
C TYR A 102 -8.57 4.48 1.75
N SER A 103 -7.72 3.63 1.15
CA SER A 103 -7.61 2.23 1.55
C SER A 103 -7.02 2.12 2.96
N ALA A 104 -7.59 1.24 3.76
CA ALA A 104 -7.04 0.88 5.06
C ALA A 104 -7.51 -0.52 5.44
N HIS A 105 -6.55 -1.44 5.60
CA HIS A 105 -6.75 -2.80 6.12
C HIS A 105 -8.02 -3.49 5.60
N ILE A 106 -8.67 -4.27 6.46
CA ILE A 106 -9.91 -4.98 6.18
C ILE A 106 -11.10 -4.07 6.46
N GLY A 107 -11.99 -3.93 5.47
CA GLY A 107 -13.29 -3.27 5.63
C GLY A 107 -13.54 -2.21 4.58
N SER A 108 -14.56 -1.40 4.81
CA SER A 108 -14.84 -0.25 3.95
C SER A 108 -13.74 0.80 4.06
N PRO A 109 -13.32 1.41 2.95
CA PRO A 109 -12.31 2.46 2.99
C PRO A 109 -12.79 3.67 3.80
N GLY A 110 -11.83 4.39 4.38
CA GLY A 110 -12.10 5.71 4.92
C GLY A 110 -12.56 6.62 3.78
N ARG A 111 -13.67 7.34 3.94
CA ARG A 111 -14.20 8.23 2.89
C ARG A 111 -14.67 9.55 3.45
N ALA A 112 -14.57 10.59 2.65
CA ALA A 112 -15.11 11.91 2.97
C ALA A 112 -15.71 12.56 1.73
N ALA A 113 -16.79 13.33 1.93
CA ALA A 113 -17.22 14.29 0.91
C ALA A 113 -16.16 15.39 0.79
N TRP A 114 -15.97 15.95 -0.41
CA TRP A 114 -14.89 16.89 -0.67
C TRP A 114 -14.95 18.15 0.20
N ASN A 115 -16.16 18.59 0.57
CA ASN A 115 -16.38 19.78 1.39
C ASN A 115 -16.60 19.45 2.88
N ASP A 116 -16.44 18.19 3.27
CA ASP A 116 -16.52 17.82 4.68
C ASP A 116 -15.32 18.39 5.44
N SER A 117 -15.57 18.97 6.61
CA SER A 117 -14.55 19.50 7.53
C SER A 117 -13.55 18.43 8.01
N VAL A 118 -13.92 17.15 7.97
CA VAL A 118 -12.99 16.05 8.28
C VAL A 118 -11.87 15.93 7.27
N LEU A 119 -12.10 16.37 6.03
CA LEU A 119 -11.13 16.25 4.96
C LEU A 119 -10.12 17.39 5.04
N GLU A 120 -9.00 17.12 5.69
CA GLU A 120 -7.88 18.04 5.67
C GLU A 120 -7.32 18.15 4.24
N LYS A 121 -7.15 19.40 3.82
CA LYS A 121 -6.54 19.74 2.53
C LYS A 121 -5.43 20.75 2.76
N ARG A 122 -4.29 20.53 2.09
CA ARG A 122 -3.14 21.45 2.07
C ARG A 122 -2.80 21.84 0.64
N PHE A 123 -1.90 22.82 0.51
CA PHE A 123 -1.43 23.34 -0.77
C PHE A 123 -2.57 23.55 -1.78
N ARG A 124 -3.33 24.64 -1.59
CA ARG A 124 -4.59 24.93 -2.31
C ARG A 124 -5.72 23.96 -1.92
N ASN A 125 -5.70 22.72 -2.41
CA ASN A 125 -6.82 21.79 -2.26
C ASN A 125 -6.41 20.30 -2.35
N HIS A 126 -5.15 19.96 -2.07
CA HIS A 126 -4.69 18.57 -2.10
C HIS A 126 -5.08 17.87 -0.79
N PRO A 127 -5.81 16.74 -0.84
CA PRO A 127 -6.11 15.94 0.33
C PRO A 127 -4.83 15.53 1.07
N VAL A 128 -4.85 15.61 2.40
CA VAL A 128 -3.78 15.07 3.24
C VAL A 128 -4.05 13.60 3.51
N VAL A 129 -3.03 12.77 3.34
CA VAL A 129 -3.05 11.35 3.67
C VAL A 129 -2.19 11.13 4.90
N TYR A 130 -2.77 10.62 5.98
CA TYR A 130 -2.02 10.16 7.14
C TYR A 130 -1.69 8.68 6.94
N VAL A 131 -0.42 8.37 6.77
CA VAL A 131 0.05 7.01 6.48
C VAL A 131 0.37 6.28 7.78
N GLY A 132 -0.16 5.06 7.95
CA GLY A 132 0.14 4.16 9.06
C GLY A 132 1.62 3.77 9.09
N CYS A 133 2.24 3.80 10.26
CA CYS A 133 3.64 3.44 10.38
C CYS A 133 3.85 1.94 10.21
N GLY A 134 4.66 1.58 9.22
CA GLY A 134 4.92 0.20 8.78
C GLY A 134 3.82 -0.43 7.94
N SER A 135 2.55 -0.20 8.31
CA SER A 135 1.38 -0.78 7.60
C SER A 135 1.04 -0.11 6.28
N HIS A 136 1.43 1.17 6.13
CA HIS A 136 1.09 2.06 5.00
C HIS A 136 -0.38 2.36 4.75
N ALA A 137 -1.29 1.89 5.60
CA ALA A 137 -2.71 2.18 5.47
C ALA A 137 -2.97 3.69 5.49
N ASN A 138 -3.99 4.12 4.75
CA ASN A 138 -4.25 5.53 4.48
C ASN A 138 -5.43 6.04 5.30
N TYR A 139 -5.20 7.13 6.05
CA TYR A 139 -6.18 7.67 6.99
C TYR A 139 -6.49 9.14 6.74
N LEU A 140 -7.74 9.50 7.02
CA LEU A 140 -8.26 10.88 6.98
C LEU A 140 -7.72 11.75 8.12
N ARG A 141 -7.34 11.13 9.24
CA ARG A 141 -7.00 11.82 10.49
C ARG A 141 -5.73 11.26 11.11
N PRO A 142 -4.96 12.09 11.81
CA PRO A 142 -3.83 11.60 12.56
C PRO A 142 -4.27 10.83 13.79
N GLY A 143 -3.40 9.94 14.26
CA GLY A 143 -3.53 9.27 15.54
C GLY A 143 -3.69 7.75 15.45
N PRO A 144 -4.16 7.13 16.54
CA PRO A 144 -4.41 5.70 16.58
C PRO A 144 -5.70 5.32 15.87
N HIS A 145 -5.65 4.26 15.06
CA HIS A 145 -6.77 3.68 14.32
C HIS A 145 -6.97 2.22 14.77
N PRO A 146 -7.91 1.95 15.68
CA PRO A 146 -8.20 0.59 16.12
C PRO A 146 -8.72 -0.28 14.97
N ILE A 147 -8.28 -1.55 14.94
CA ILE A 147 -8.77 -2.57 14.00
C ILE A 147 -9.37 -3.70 14.84
N PRO A 148 -10.63 -3.58 15.28
CA PRO A 148 -11.20 -4.46 16.31
C PRO A 148 -11.18 -5.94 15.94
N ILE A 149 -11.37 -6.26 14.66
CA ILE A 149 -11.38 -7.65 14.17
C ILE A 149 -10.03 -8.36 14.35
N LEU A 150 -8.93 -7.59 14.39
CA LEU A 150 -7.58 -8.09 14.62
C LEU A 150 -7.08 -7.82 16.04
N SER A 151 -7.87 -7.13 16.87
CA SER A 151 -7.45 -6.69 18.22
C SER A 151 -6.12 -5.90 18.26
N VAL A 152 -5.79 -5.22 17.15
CA VAL A 152 -4.60 -4.35 17.03
C VAL A 152 -5.00 -2.91 16.74
N LYS A 153 -4.00 -2.05 16.69
CA LYS A 153 -4.14 -0.63 16.40
C LYS A 153 -3.06 -0.21 15.44
N ASP A 154 -3.46 0.50 14.41
CA ASP A 154 -2.53 1.17 13.52
C ASP A 154 -2.30 2.61 13.98
N HIS A 155 -1.15 3.17 13.63
CA HIS A 155 -0.67 4.45 14.13
C HIS A 155 -0.25 5.35 12.98
N ALA A 156 -1.05 6.38 12.71
CA ALA A 156 -0.80 7.32 11.63
C ALA A 156 -0.71 8.74 12.21
N TYR A 157 0.37 9.08 12.94
CA TYR A 157 0.41 10.35 13.68
C TYR A 157 0.74 11.59 12.85
N GLY A 158 1.28 11.42 11.62
CA GLY A 158 1.67 12.54 10.76
C GLY A 158 2.81 13.41 11.34
N ASN A 159 3.56 12.88 12.31
CA ASN A 159 4.69 13.53 12.98
C ASN A 159 6.06 13.02 12.49
N SER A 160 6.09 12.35 11.34
CA SER A 160 7.34 11.95 10.69
C SER A 160 8.14 13.17 10.24
N ALA A 161 9.46 13.03 10.18
CA ALA A 161 10.35 14.03 9.59
C ALA A 161 10.13 14.20 8.07
N VAL A 162 9.41 13.26 7.43
CA VAL A 162 9.16 13.23 6.00
C VAL A 162 7.68 13.46 5.70
N ALA A 163 7.40 14.40 4.80
CA ALA A 163 6.12 14.55 4.14
C ALA A 163 6.36 14.69 2.63
N ILE A 164 5.57 13.99 1.81
CA ILE A 164 5.75 13.94 0.35
C ILE A 164 4.62 14.71 -0.33
N GLY A 165 4.98 15.52 -1.33
CA GLY A 165 4.06 16.14 -2.26
C GLY A 165 4.10 17.67 -2.27
N PRO A 166 3.08 18.30 -2.88
CA PRO A 166 3.08 19.74 -3.08
C PRO A 166 3.11 20.52 -1.75
N GLY A 167 4.07 21.44 -1.61
CA GLY A 167 4.22 22.27 -0.42
C GLY A 167 4.96 21.58 0.74
N THR A 168 5.59 20.43 0.51
CA THR A 168 6.49 19.77 1.47
C THR A 168 7.97 19.92 1.03
N GLY A 169 8.89 19.39 1.84
CA GLY A 169 10.31 19.33 1.49
C GLY A 169 10.69 18.24 0.48
N VAL A 170 9.77 17.31 0.17
CA VAL A 170 10.01 16.18 -0.73
C VAL A 170 8.93 16.18 -1.83
N PRO A 171 9.23 16.68 -3.04
CA PRO A 171 8.25 16.69 -4.13
C PRO A 171 8.04 15.28 -4.70
N TRP A 172 6.91 15.10 -5.39
CA TRP A 172 6.72 13.93 -6.24
C TRP A 172 7.65 14.00 -7.46
N GLY A 173 8.21 12.85 -7.85
CA GLY A 173 8.79 12.63 -9.17
C GLY A 173 7.74 12.58 -10.28
N ARG A 174 8.14 12.12 -11.47
CA ARG A 174 7.23 12.00 -12.60
C ARG A 174 6.19 10.90 -12.33
N PRO A 175 4.88 11.22 -12.32
CA PRO A 175 3.87 10.21 -12.08
C PRO A 175 3.75 9.22 -13.23
N VAL A 176 3.33 7.99 -12.91
CA VAL A 176 3.26 6.88 -13.85
C VAL A 176 1.81 6.49 -14.12
N ASN A 177 1.39 6.52 -15.38
CA ASN A 177 0.06 6.05 -15.79
C ASN A 177 0.05 4.51 -15.86
N LEU A 178 -0.67 3.86 -14.95
CA LEU A 178 -0.76 2.39 -14.86
C LEU A 178 -1.39 1.74 -16.09
N GLU A 179 -2.27 2.44 -16.81
CA GLU A 179 -2.89 1.91 -18.03
C GLU A 179 -1.89 1.75 -19.19
N GLN A 180 -0.70 2.35 -19.07
CA GLN A 180 0.40 2.23 -20.03
C GLN A 180 1.48 1.24 -19.58
N GLN A 181 1.26 0.53 -18.46
CA GLN A 181 2.25 -0.34 -17.85
C GLN A 181 1.81 -1.81 -17.93
N PRO A 182 2.35 -2.61 -18.88
CA PRO A 182 2.01 -4.03 -18.97
C PRO A 182 2.29 -4.80 -17.68
N TRP A 183 3.33 -4.42 -16.93
CA TRP A 183 3.64 -5.03 -15.64
C TRP A 183 2.57 -4.76 -14.58
N ALA A 184 1.84 -3.64 -14.65
CA ALA A 184 0.76 -3.34 -13.70
C ALA A 184 -0.52 -4.08 -14.04
N LEU A 185 -0.77 -4.27 -15.34
CA LEU A 185 -2.02 -4.86 -15.85
C LEU A 185 -1.97 -6.39 -15.92
N ASN A 186 -0.80 -6.96 -16.21
CA ASN A 186 -0.69 -8.38 -16.57
C ASN A 186 0.02 -9.23 -15.51
N TYR A 187 0.77 -8.63 -14.59
CA TYR A 187 1.47 -9.38 -13.55
C TYR A 187 0.50 -9.74 -12.40
N ALA A 188 0.05 -10.98 -12.40
CA ALA A 188 -0.84 -11.55 -11.38
C ALA A 188 -0.10 -12.11 -10.14
N GLY A 189 1.22 -12.00 -10.12
CA GLY A 189 2.04 -12.49 -9.01
C GLY A 189 2.07 -11.52 -7.82
N ALA A 190 2.78 -11.94 -6.78
CA ALA A 190 3.02 -11.13 -5.60
C ALA A 190 4.20 -10.17 -5.79
N TRP A 191 4.09 -8.97 -5.23
CA TRP A 191 5.09 -7.91 -5.30
C TRP A 191 6.11 -8.00 -4.17
N GLY A 192 6.76 -9.15 -4.02
CA GLY A 192 7.69 -9.43 -2.94
C GLY A 192 7.85 -10.92 -2.73
N ALA A 193 8.65 -11.31 -1.73
CA ALA A 193 8.81 -12.71 -1.37
C ALA A 193 7.46 -13.35 -1.01
N LEU A 194 7.12 -14.45 -1.69
CA LEU A 194 6.03 -15.32 -1.28
C LEU A 194 6.49 -16.14 -0.08
N VAL A 195 5.87 -15.89 1.07
CA VAL A 195 6.04 -16.69 2.28
C VAL A 195 5.21 -17.97 2.12
N LYS A 196 5.69 -18.92 1.29
CA LYS A 196 4.97 -20.17 0.97
C LYS A 196 4.94 -21.11 2.19
N LYS A 197 3.79 -21.81 2.33
CA LYS A 197 3.42 -22.81 3.35
C LYS A 197 3.06 -22.26 4.74
N TRP A 198 1.90 -21.62 4.82
CA TRP A 198 1.14 -21.62 6.08
C TRP A 198 -0.27 -22.15 5.85
N GLY A 199 -0.67 -23.11 6.69
CA GLY A 199 -2.05 -23.54 6.80
C GLY A 199 -2.88 -22.39 7.35
N ALA A 200 -3.54 -21.66 6.45
CA ALA A 200 -4.42 -20.51 6.68
C ALA A 200 -3.83 -19.08 6.56
N SER A 201 -2.56 -18.84 6.15
CA SER A 201 -2.12 -17.45 5.91
C SER A 201 -2.85 -16.77 4.75
N TRP A 202 -3.34 -17.55 3.78
CA TRP A 202 -4.28 -17.11 2.74
C TRP A 202 -5.66 -16.71 3.30
N LEU A 203 -5.99 -17.09 4.54
CA LEU A 203 -7.22 -16.67 5.23
C LEU A 203 -7.10 -15.31 5.91
N VAL A 204 -5.89 -14.73 6.00
CA VAL A 204 -5.65 -13.40 6.59
C VAL A 204 -5.27 -12.42 5.49
N PRO A 205 -6.23 -11.61 4.97
CA PRO A 205 -5.94 -10.57 4.00
C PRO A 205 -4.83 -9.64 4.51
N GLY A 206 -3.82 -9.38 3.66
CA GLY A 206 -2.69 -8.52 3.98
C GLY A 206 -1.46 -9.24 4.56
N ALA A 207 -1.56 -10.47 5.03
CA ALA A 207 -0.44 -11.16 5.70
C ALA A 207 0.75 -11.56 4.78
N GLN A 208 0.73 -11.22 3.49
CA GLN A 208 1.77 -11.56 2.51
C GLN A 208 1.97 -10.42 1.52
N ALA A 209 3.08 -10.48 0.77
CA ALA A 209 3.34 -9.59 -0.35
C ALA A 209 2.10 -9.45 -1.25
N PRO A 210 1.67 -8.22 -1.58
CA PRO A 210 0.39 -7.98 -2.23
C PRO A 210 0.44 -8.36 -3.71
N VAL A 211 -0.73 -8.60 -4.28
CA VAL A 211 -0.89 -8.57 -5.74
C VAL A 211 -0.82 -7.12 -6.26
N GLY A 212 -0.58 -6.97 -7.56
CA GLY A 212 -0.50 -5.64 -8.20
C GLY A 212 -1.86 -4.93 -8.29
N PRO A 213 -1.87 -3.61 -8.59
CA PRO A 213 -3.08 -2.78 -8.59
C PRO A 213 -4.30 -3.37 -9.32
N ALA A 214 -4.09 -3.93 -10.52
CA ALA A 214 -5.17 -4.52 -11.32
C ALA A 214 -5.83 -5.75 -10.69
N TRP A 215 -5.15 -6.38 -9.72
CA TRP A 215 -5.58 -7.61 -9.06
C TRP A 215 -6.18 -7.36 -7.68
N HIS A 216 -6.29 -6.11 -7.24
CA HIS A 216 -7.10 -5.74 -6.07
C HIS A 216 -8.61 -5.79 -6.38
N LEU A 217 -9.01 -6.01 -7.65
CA LEU A 217 -10.36 -6.22 -8.16
C LEU A 217 -11.35 -5.09 -7.83
N GLU A 218 -11.97 -5.07 -6.65
CA GLU A 218 -13.07 -4.15 -6.33
C GLU A 218 -12.68 -2.66 -6.39
N PRO A 219 -11.60 -2.20 -5.73
CA PRO A 219 -11.07 -0.85 -5.92
C PRO A 219 -10.69 -0.56 -7.38
N TRP A 220 -10.16 -1.56 -8.10
CA TRP A 220 -9.69 -1.35 -9.48
C TRP A 220 -10.84 -1.20 -10.48
N GLU A 221 -11.85 -2.08 -10.44
CA GLU A 221 -12.93 -2.16 -11.42
C GLU A 221 -14.19 -1.39 -11.01
N THR A 222 -14.52 -1.40 -9.71
CA THR A 222 -15.77 -0.85 -9.19
C THR A 222 -15.52 0.17 -8.08
N PRO A 223 -14.71 1.23 -8.31
CA PRO A 223 -14.21 2.13 -7.26
C PRO A 223 -15.32 2.85 -6.50
N VAL A 224 -16.45 3.15 -7.16
CA VAL A 224 -17.59 3.80 -6.53
C VAL A 224 -18.31 2.88 -5.53
N ALA A 225 -18.42 1.58 -5.86
CA ALA A 225 -19.01 0.59 -4.97
C ALA A 225 -18.06 0.31 -3.79
N TRP A 226 -16.77 0.10 -4.08
CA TRP A 226 -15.71 -0.05 -3.08
C TRP A 226 -15.71 1.11 -2.08
N ALA A 227 -15.80 2.36 -2.58
CA ALA A 227 -15.83 3.55 -1.74
C ALA A 227 -17.16 3.76 -0.99
N GLY A 228 -18.21 2.99 -1.27
CA GLY A 228 -19.51 3.15 -0.62
C GLY A 228 -20.11 4.56 -0.75
N ILE A 229 -19.87 5.25 -1.87
CA ILE A 229 -20.40 6.61 -2.12
C ILE A 229 -21.70 6.54 -2.95
N PRO A 230 -22.62 7.53 -2.83
CA PRO A 230 -23.88 7.51 -3.58
C PRO A 230 -23.68 7.67 -5.08
N TYR A 231 -24.47 6.95 -5.89
CA TYR A 231 -24.46 7.01 -7.35
C TYR A 231 -25.85 6.78 -7.95
#